data_AF-A0A8C1VLV0-F1
#
_entry.id   AF-A0A8C1VLV0-F1
#
_cell.length_a   1.000
_cell.length_b   1.000
_cell.length_c   1.000
_cell.angle_alpha   90.00
_cell.angle_beta   90.00
_cell.angle_gamma   90.00
#
_symmetry.space_group_name_H-M   'P 1'
#
loop_
_entity.id
_entity.type
_entity.pdbx_description
1 polymer ?
#
loop_
_entity_poly.entity_id
_entity_poly.type
_entity_poly.pdbx_seq_one_letter_code
_entity_poly.pdbx_strand_id
1 'polypeptide(L)'
;QAQDPSRFPQAQKEEETLKNFRKLWAFTGPGFLMSIAYLDPGNIESDLQSGAIAGFKLLWVLLVATIIGLLLQRLAARLGVVTGMHLAEVCNRHYPTVPRIILWLMVELAIIGSDMQEVIGCAIAFNLLSVGRIPLWAGVLITIFDTFVFLFLDKYGLRKLEAFFGFLITIMALSFGYEYVRVAPDQVEVLKGMFVPYCSGCGAAQLEQAVGIVGAVIMPHNIYLHSALVKSRDINRGNKKEVKEANKYYFIESSIALFISFLINVFVVAVFAEAFYGKTNMEVGQKCNESGSPHSDLFPANNQTLEVDIYKGGVVLGCFFGPAALYIWAVGILAAGQSSTMTGTYSGQFVMEGFLNLRWSRFARVLLTRSIAILPTLLVAVFEDVQHLTGMNDFLNVLQSMQLPFALIPILTFTSLTSLMNDFANGLMWKISGGLLILGVCAINIYFVVVYVFALNNTILYVFSAILSFAYLSFILYLMWHCLIALGVSCLDFRGSVRYPPAVLVDEQPDKNDFAGKPHTR
;
A
#
# COMPACT_ATOMS: atom_id res chain seq x y z
N GLN A 1 44.43 -37.65 -22.67
CA GLN A 1 43.99 -36.56 -21.78
C GLN A 1 42.63 -36.94 -21.24
N ALA A 2 42.55 -37.35 -19.97
CA ALA A 2 41.30 -37.67 -19.31
C ALA A 2 40.42 -36.42 -19.27
N GLN A 3 39.22 -36.49 -19.84
CA GLN A 3 38.19 -35.47 -19.62
C GLN A 3 37.78 -35.53 -18.15
N ASP A 4 38.08 -34.45 -17.43
CA ASP A 4 37.72 -34.26 -16.03
C ASP A 4 36.18 -34.30 -15.89
N PRO A 5 35.61 -35.30 -15.19
CA PRO A 5 34.16 -35.45 -15.01
C PRO A 5 33.52 -34.31 -14.22
N SER A 6 34.30 -33.43 -13.59
CA SER A 6 33.82 -32.31 -12.78
C SER A 6 33.35 -31.09 -13.58
N ARG A 7 33.69 -30.99 -14.88
CA ARG A 7 33.27 -29.87 -15.75
C ARG A 7 31.83 -29.96 -16.28
N PHE A 8 31.30 -31.17 -16.46
CA PHE A 8 29.92 -31.38 -16.94
C PHE A 8 28.83 -30.95 -15.92
N PRO A 9 28.97 -31.22 -14.61
CA PRO A 9 28.04 -30.73 -13.59
C PRO A 9 28.02 -29.21 -13.48
N GLN A 10 29.16 -28.53 -13.65
CA GLN A 10 29.24 -27.06 -13.57
C GLN A 10 28.53 -26.38 -14.73
N ALA A 11 28.73 -26.84 -15.97
CA ALA A 11 28.07 -26.28 -17.14
C ALA A 11 26.54 -26.48 -17.11
N GLN A 12 26.07 -27.64 -16.66
CA GLN A 12 24.64 -27.90 -16.47
C GLN A 12 24.03 -27.02 -15.39
N LYS A 13 24.76 -26.80 -14.28
CA LYS A 13 24.32 -25.94 -13.17
C LYS A 13 24.30 -24.46 -13.56
N GLU A 14 25.25 -24.00 -14.38
CA GLU A 14 25.23 -22.66 -14.97
C GLU A 14 24.06 -22.48 -15.95
N GLU A 15 23.80 -23.45 -16.83
CA GLU A 15 22.68 -23.41 -17.77
C GLU A 15 21.32 -23.44 -17.06
N GLU A 16 21.20 -24.23 -15.99
CA GLU A 16 20.01 -24.28 -15.14
C GLU A 16 19.84 -22.98 -14.35
N THR A 17 20.92 -22.37 -13.87
CA THR A 17 20.91 -21.06 -13.20
C THR A 17 20.51 -19.94 -14.16
N LEU A 18 21.03 -19.93 -15.40
CA LEU A 18 20.63 -18.99 -16.44
C LEU A 18 19.16 -19.16 -16.85
N LYS A 19 18.68 -20.41 -16.96
CA LYS A 19 17.26 -20.69 -17.20
C LYS A 19 16.38 -20.20 -16.04
N ASN A 20 16.83 -20.39 -14.80
CA ASN A 20 16.12 -19.91 -13.60
C ASN A 20 16.10 -18.38 -13.51
N PHE A 21 17.20 -17.69 -13.84
CA PHE A 21 17.24 -16.23 -13.90
C PHE A 21 16.38 -15.66 -15.02
N ARG A 22 16.40 -16.27 -16.21
CA ARG A 22 15.55 -15.87 -17.34
C ARG A 22 14.07 -16.08 -17.03
N LYS A 23 13.73 -17.18 -16.35
CA LYS A 23 12.37 -17.42 -15.84
C LYS A 23 11.99 -16.39 -14.78
N LEU A 24 12.84 -16.13 -13.80
CA LEU A 24 12.60 -15.11 -12.77
C LEU A 24 12.33 -13.75 -13.42
N TRP A 25 13.14 -13.34 -14.40
CA TRP A 25 12.95 -12.08 -15.12
C TRP A 25 11.64 -12.06 -15.92
N ALA A 26 11.18 -13.20 -16.44
CA ALA A 26 9.88 -13.30 -17.10
C ALA A 26 8.70 -13.18 -16.12
N PHE A 27 8.85 -13.64 -14.88
CA PHE A 27 7.85 -13.48 -13.82
C PHE A 27 7.94 -12.13 -13.11
N THR A 28 9.06 -11.41 -13.23
CA THR A 28 9.26 -10.09 -12.64
C THR A 28 8.29 -9.07 -13.25
N GLY A 29 7.77 -8.17 -12.42
CA GLY A 29 6.78 -7.14 -12.74
C GLY A 29 5.76 -6.98 -11.61
N PRO A 30 4.85 -7.95 -11.40
CA PRO A 30 3.77 -7.86 -10.42
C PRO A 30 4.21 -7.49 -8.99
N GLY A 31 5.32 -8.03 -8.51
CA GLY A 31 5.86 -7.75 -7.18
C GLY A 31 6.38 -6.32 -7.04
N PHE A 32 7.02 -5.78 -8.09
CA PHE A 32 7.47 -4.38 -8.12
C PHE A 32 6.30 -3.39 -8.24
N LEU A 33 5.26 -3.72 -9.01
CA LEU A 33 4.04 -2.92 -9.05
C LEU A 33 3.36 -2.86 -7.68
N MET A 34 3.30 -3.99 -6.98
CA MET A 34 2.74 -4.08 -5.64
C MET A 34 3.58 -3.29 -4.61
N SER A 35 4.91 -3.31 -4.73
CA SER A 35 5.81 -2.66 -3.76
C SER A 35 5.77 -1.13 -3.83
N ILE A 36 5.22 -0.56 -4.91
CA ILE A 36 5.02 0.90 -5.05
C ILE A 36 4.04 1.43 -4.03
N ALA A 37 2.99 0.68 -3.69
CA ALA A 37 2.05 1.13 -2.67
C ALA A 37 2.76 1.30 -1.31
N TYR A 38 3.85 0.58 -1.05
CA TYR A 38 4.66 0.77 0.16
C TYR A 38 5.54 2.03 0.14
N LEU A 39 5.51 2.79 -0.96
CA LEU A 39 6.32 3.99 -1.22
C LEU A 39 5.45 5.18 -1.61
N ASP A 40 4.14 5.11 -1.35
CA ASP A 40 3.24 6.21 -1.66
C ASP A 40 3.44 7.39 -0.68
N PRO A 41 2.94 8.59 -0.99
CA PRO A 41 3.08 9.74 -0.10
C PRO A 41 2.47 9.52 1.29
N GLY A 42 1.42 8.70 1.42
CA GLY A 42 0.83 8.34 2.72
C GLY A 42 1.81 7.58 3.62
N ASN A 43 2.50 6.58 3.06
CA ASN A 43 3.55 5.83 3.75
C ASN A 43 4.76 6.70 4.09
N ILE A 44 5.24 7.50 3.12
CA ILE A 44 6.35 8.42 3.33
C ILE A 44 6.04 9.44 4.45
N GLU A 45 4.81 9.95 4.52
CA GLU A 45 4.41 10.86 5.60
C GLU A 45 4.41 10.16 6.97
N SER A 46 3.81 8.98 7.07
CA SER A 46 3.81 8.20 8.32
C SER A 46 5.24 7.87 8.78
N ASP A 47 6.12 7.52 7.85
CA ASP A 47 7.52 7.20 8.14
C ASP A 47 8.28 8.44 8.63
N LEU A 48 8.13 9.58 7.94
CA LEU A 48 8.71 10.86 8.32
C LEU A 48 8.24 11.31 9.71
N GLN A 49 6.94 11.19 10.00
CA GLN A 49 6.38 11.55 11.31
C GLN A 49 6.89 10.64 12.43
N SER A 50 6.98 9.34 12.15
CA SER A 50 7.52 8.38 13.11
C SER A 50 8.98 8.69 13.46
N GLY A 51 9.80 9.06 12.48
CA GLY A 51 11.17 9.51 12.69
C GLY A 51 11.23 10.79 13.53
N ALA A 52 10.42 11.79 13.20
CA ALA A 52 10.39 13.05 13.92
C ALA A 52 9.94 12.92 15.39
N ILE A 53 8.94 12.08 15.68
CA ILE A 53 8.35 11.95 17.03
C ILE A 53 9.06 10.90 17.89
N ALA A 54 9.49 9.80 17.30
CA ALA A 54 10.06 8.66 18.04
C ALA A 54 11.56 8.43 17.79
N GLY A 55 12.18 9.19 16.90
CA GLY A 55 13.56 8.99 16.49
C GLY A 55 13.74 7.60 15.87
N PHE A 56 14.84 6.93 16.20
CA PHE A 56 15.13 5.58 15.69
C PHE A 56 14.31 4.44 16.37
N LYS A 57 13.48 4.74 17.38
CA LYS A 57 12.85 3.72 18.23
C LYS A 57 11.76 2.89 17.54
N LEU A 58 11.13 3.41 16.49
CA LEU A 58 10.04 2.72 15.77
C LEU A 58 10.50 1.96 14.53
N LEU A 59 11.79 1.95 14.20
CA LEU A 59 12.32 1.24 13.04
C LEU A 59 12.06 -0.28 13.09
N TRP A 60 12.05 -0.90 14.28
CA TRP A 60 11.68 -2.31 14.42
C TRP A 60 10.19 -2.56 14.10
N VAL A 61 9.31 -1.59 14.36
CA VAL A 61 7.88 -1.67 14.00
C VAL A 61 7.75 -1.64 12.48
N LEU A 62 8.48 -0.74 11.80
CA LEU A 62 8.53 -0.69 10.34
C LEU A 62 9.04 -2.01 9.73
N LEU A 63 10.11 -2.60 10.29
CA LEU A 63 10.64 -3.88 9.85
C LEU A 63 9.61 -5.01 10.03
N VAL A 64 8.99 -5.12 11.21
CA VAL A 64 7.99 -6.15 11.50
C VAL A 64 6.74 -5.96 10.64
N ALA A 65 6.27 -4.73 10.47
CA ALA A 65 5.14 -4.39 9.60
C ALA A 65 5.41 -4.78 8.15
N THR A 66 6.64 -4.53 7.66
CA THR A 66 7.02 -4.91 6.29
C THR A 66 7.12 -6.42 6.11
N ILE A 67 7.64 -7.15 7.11
CA ILE A 67 7.66 -8.62 7.11
C ILE A 67 6.22 -9.14 7.08
N ILE A 68 5.35 -8.66 7.97
CA ILE A 68 3.92 -9.04 7.98
C ILE A 68 3.26 -8.73 6.64
N GLY A 69 3.54 -7.55 6.07
CA GLY A 69 3.13 -7.15 4.73
C GLY A 69 3.53 -8.17 3.68
N LEU A 70 4.80 -8.56 3.60
CA LEU A 70 5.29 -9.61 2.70
C LEU A 70 4.54 -10.93 2.88
N LEU A 71 4.26 -11.33 4.12
CA LEU A 71 3.52 -12.56 4.41
C LEU A 71 2.07 -12.50 3.92
N LEU A 72 1.39 -11.37 4.09
CA LEU A 72 0.04 -11.13 3.59
C LEU A 72 0.01 -11.07 2.06
N GLN A 73 0.99 -10.41 1.46
CA GLN A 73 1.15 -10.33 0.01
C GLN A 73 1.41 -11.70 -0.60
N ARG A 74 2.13 -12.58 0.10
CA ARG A 74 2.27 -13.98 -0.29
C ARG A 74 0.93 -14.72 -0.30
N LEU A 75 0.02 -14.45 0.64
CA LEU A 75 -1.32 -15.05 0.63
C LEU A 75 -2.14 -14.53 -0.56
N ALA A 76 -2.09 -13.22 -0.82
CA ALA A 76 -2.72 -12.58 -1.98
C ALA A 76 -2.27 -13.18 -3.31
N ALA A 77 -0.95 -13.27 -3.51
CA ALA A 77 -0.36 -13.87 -4.69
C ALA A 77 -0.75 -15.34 -4.85
N ARG A 78 -0.69 -16.13 -3.77
CA ARG A 78 -1.08 -17.55 -3.81
C ARG A 78 -2.54 -17.75 -4.18
N LEU A 79 -3.44 -16.91 -3.67
CA LEU A 79 -4.85 -16.97 -4.02
C LEU A 79 -5.04 -16.78 -5.54
N GLY A 80 -4.42 -15.73 -6.10
CA GLY A 80 -4.50 -15.43 -7.53
C GLY A 80 -3.90 -16.53 -8.42
N VAL A 81 -2.75 -17.07 -8.03
CA VAL A 81 -2.03 -18.11 -8.77
C VAL A 81 -2.79 -19.45 -8.76
N VAL A 82 -3.30 -19.86 -7.59
CA VAL A 82 -3.95 -21.17 -7.43
C VAL A 82 -5.36 -21.16 -8.02
N THR A 83 -6.16 -20.14 -7.71
CA THR A 83 -7.58 -20.11 -8.10
C THR A 83 -7.79 -19.55 -9.51
N GLY A 84 -6.85 -18.76 -10.02
CA GLY A 84 -7.03 -18.00 -11.24
C GLY A 84 -7.99 -16.82 -11.12
N MET A 85 -8.47 -16.55 -9.91
CA MET A 85 -9.36 -15.44 -9.58
C MET A 85 -8.65 -14.50 -8.62
N HIS A 86 -8.90 -13.20 -8.73
CA HIS A 86 -8.42 -12.25 -7.73
C HIS A 86 -9.37 -12.18 -6.54
N LEU A 87 -8.92 -11.61 -5.43
CA LEU A 87 -9.66 -11.63 -4.16
C LEU A 87 -11.10 -11.08 -4.29
N ALA A 88 -11.29 -9.99 -5.04
CA ALA A 88 -12.63 -9.41 -5.26
C ALA A 88 -13.59 -10.36 -6.03
N GLU A 89 -13.11 -11.11 -7.03
CA GLU A 89 -13.91 -12.13 -7.74
C GLU A 89 -14.32 -13.27 -6.79
N VAL A 90 -13.39 -13.69 -5.93
CA VAL A 90 -13.66 -14.74 -4.92
C VAL A 90 -14.68 -14.26 -3.90
N CYS A 91 -14.55 -13.02 -3.40
CA CYS A 91 -15.52 -12.38 -2.52
C CYS A 91 -16.91 -12.32 -3.17
N ASN A 92 -16.99 -11.97 -4.45
CA ASN A 92 -18.26 -11.87 -5.18
C ASN A 92 -19.01 -13.20 -5.29
N ARG A 93 -18.27 -14.31 -5.45
CA ARG A 93 -18.85 -15.66 -5.58
C ARG A 93 -19.27 -16.26 -4.24
N HIS A 94 -18.62 -15.90 -3.14
CA HIS A 94 -18.85 -16.53 -1.83
C HIS A 94 -19.71 -15.71 -0.89
N TYR A 95 -19.63 -14.37 -0.93
CA TYR A 95 -20.46 -13.53 -0.08
C TYR A 95 -21.82 -13.21 -0.72
N PRO A 96 -22.91 -13.18 0.06
CA PRO A 96 -24.21 -12.74 -0.44
C PRO A 96 -24.17 -11.25 -0.81
N THR A 97 -25.20 -10.80 -1.55
CA THR A 97 -25.23 -9.48 -2.20
C THR A 97 -25.00 -8.31 -1.25
N VAL A 98 -25.62 -8.32 -0.06
CA VAL A 98 -25.53 -7.21 0.90
C VAL A 98 -24.11 -7.08 1.50
N PRO A 99 -23.54 -8.09 2.18
CA PRO A 99 -22.15 -8.05 2.64
C PRO A 99 -21.14 -7.75 1.55
N ARG A 100 -21.36 -8.28 0.34
CA ARG A 100 -20.51 -8.02 -0.83
C ARG A 100 -20.47 -6.55 -1.21
N ILE A 101 -21.63 -5.87 -1.26
CA ILE A 101 -21.71 -4.45 -1.61
C ILE A 101 -21.11 -3.59 -0.50
N ILE A 102 -21.35 -3.92 0.77
CA ILE A 102 -20.73 -3.20 1.90
C ILE A 102 -19.20 -3.36 1.84
N LEU A 103 -18.70 -4.57 1.58
CA LEU A 103 -17.27 -4.83 1.45
C LEU A 103 -16.66 -4.06 0.28
N TRP A 104 -17.35 -4.01 -0.86
CA TRP A 104 -16.94 -3.19 -2.00
C TRP A 104 -16.84 -1.71 -1.62
N LEU A 105 -17.85 -1.14 -0.97
CA LEU A 105 -17.84 0.28 -0.54
C LEU A 105 -16.65 0.58 0.38
N MET A 106 -16.34 -0.32 1.31
CA MET A 106 -15.21 -0.16 2.23
C MET A 106 -13.86 -0.17 1.51
N VAL A 107 -13.67 -1.09 0.55
CA VAL A 107 -12.43 -1.15 -0.24
C VAL A 107 -12.33 0.04 -1.20
N GLU A 108 -13.44 0.48 -1.81
CA GLU A 108 -13.47 1.67 -2.66
C GLU A 108 -13.12 2.94 -1.85
N LEU A 109 -13.63 3.05 -0.63
CA LEU A 109 -13.28 4.13 0.30
C LEU A 109 -11.78 4.13 0.64
N ALA A 110 -11.18 2.95 0.83
CA ALA A 110 -9.73 2.81 1.04
C ALA A 110 -8.93 3.30 -0.19
N ILE A 111 -9.40 3.00 -1.40
CA ILE A 111 -8.76 3.44 -2.64
C ILE A 111 -8.86 4.95 -2.79
N ILE A 112 -10.04 5.53 -2.59
CA ILE A 112 -10.25 6.99 -2.64
C ILE A 112 -9.37 7.68 -1.59
N GLY A 113 -9.25 7.11 -0.39
CA GLY A 113 -8.39 7.66 0.65
C GLY A 113 -6.91 7.72 0.24
N SER A 114 -6.38 6.63 -0.35
CA SER A 114 -4.99 6.59 -0.81
C SER A 114 -4.74 7.52 -2.01
N ASP A 115 -5.72 7.60 -2.92
CA ASP A 115 -5.75 8.54 -4.05
C ASP A 115 -5.65 10.01 -3.57
N MET A 116 -6.40 10.36 -2.52
CA MET A 116 -6.30 11.69 -1.90
C MET A 116 -4.89 11.98 -1.37
N GLN A 117 -4.26 11.05 -0.66
CA GLN A 117 -2.89 11.22 -0.11
C GLN A 117 -1.88 11.51 -1.22
N GLU A 118 -2.06 10.86 -2.36
CA GLU A 118 -1.22 11.05 -3.52
C GLU A 118 -1.42 12.42 -4.17
N VAL A 119 -2.67 12.85 -4.35
CA VAL A 119 -2.98 14.14 -4.95
C VAL A 119 -2.39 15.26 -4.08
N ILE A 120 -2.47 15.12 -2.77
CA ILE A 120 -1.81 16.01 -1.80
C ILE A 120 -0.29 16.00 -2.00
N GLY A 121 0.34 14.82 -2.02
CA GLY A 121 1.79 14.67 -2.19
C GLY A 121 2.31 15.29 -3.48
N CYS A 122 1.63 15.04 -4.61
CA CYS A 122 1.97 15.65 -5.90
C CYS A 122 1.80 17.18 -5.90
N ALA A 123 0.71 17.69 -5.32
CA ALA A 123 0.48 19.13 -5.23
C ALA A 123 1.57 19.81 -4.39
N ILE A 124 1.96 19.20 -3.26
CA ILE A 124 3.08 19.66 -2.42
C ILE A 124 4.39 19.64 -3.20
N ALA A 125 4.68 18.57 -3.94
CA ALA A 125 5.89 18.47 -4.75
C ALA A 125 5.97 19.58 -5.82
N PHE A 126 4.86 19.86 -6.53
CA PHE A 126 4.81 20.97 -7.50
C PHE A 126 5.00 22.33 -6.84
N ASN A 127 4.44 22.54 -5.64
CA ASN A 127 4.62 23.77 -4.89
C ASN A 127 6.09 23.97 -4.50
N LEU A 128 6.74 22.93 -3.96
CA LEU A 128 8.17 22.98 -3.58
C LEU A 128 9.09 23.18 -4.81
N LEU A 129 8.87 22.44 -5.90
CA LEU A 129 9.67 22.56 -7.13
C LEU A 129 9.55 23.93 -7.79
N SER A 130 8.40 24.58 -7.64
CA SER A 130 8.14 25.90 -8.21
C SER A 130 8.49 27.06 -7.27
N VAL A 131 9.06 26.78 -6.09
CA VAL A 131 9.36 27.78 -5.04
C VAL A 131 8.11 28.59 -4.69
N GLY A 132 6.98 27.90 -4.53
CA GLY A 132 5.69 28.50 -4.20
C GLY A 132 4.98 29.21 -5.35
N ARG A 133 5.50 29.21 -6.58
CA ARG A 133 4.81 29.85 -7.72
C ARG A 133 3.55 29.12 -8.16
N ILE A 134 3.51 27.79 -8.02
CA ILE A 134 2.33 26.98 -8.26
C ILE A 134 1.64 26.76 -6.89
N PRO A 135 0.47 27.38 -6.64
CA PRO A 135 -0.25 27.16 -5.39
C PRO A 135 -0.80 25.72 -5.33
N LEU A 136 -1.10 25.22 -4.12
CA LEU A 136 -1.51 23.84 -3.90
C LEU A 136 -2.75 23.44 -4.72
N TRP A 137 -3.79 24.29 -4.77
CA TRP A 137 -4.98 24.03 -5.58
C TRP A 137 -4.66 23.87 -7.08
N ALA A 138 -3.69 24.63 -7.60
CA ALA A 138 -3.25 24.50 -8.99
C ALA A 138 -2.45 23.20 -9.19
N GLY A 139 -1.63 22.81 -8.22
CA GLY A 139 -0.97 21.50 -8.17
C GLY A 139 -1.98 20.35 -8.24
N VAL A 140 -3.06 20.42 -7.45
CA VAL A 140 -4.17 19.45 -7.46
C VAL A 140 -4.88 19.40 -8.82
N LEU A 141 -5.01 20.52 -9.54
CA LEU A 141 -5.59 20.50 -10.88
C LEU A 141 -4.62 19.89 -11.92
N ILE A 142 -3.31 20.10 -11.74
CA ILE A 142 -2.29 19.52 -12.62
C ILE A 142 -2.29 17.99 -12.52
N THR A 143 -2.59 17.40 -11.37
CA THR A 143 -2.70 15.93 -11.25
C THR A 143 -3.83 15.37 -12.12
N ILE A 144 -4.85 16.13 -12.51
CA ILE A 144 -5.82 15.63 -13.50
C ILE A 144 -5.11 15.20 -14.81
N PHE A 145 -4.03 15.88 -15.18
CA PHE A 145 -3.22 15.51 -16.35
C PHE A 145 -2.52 14.15 -16.19
N ASP A 146 -2.12 13.77 -14.99
CA ASP A 146 -1.46 12.48 -14.75
C ASP A 146 -2.37 11.29 -15.08
N THR A 147 -3.68 11.44 -14.88
CA THR A 147 -4.66 10.41 -15.22
C THR A 147 -4.68 10.14 -16.72
N PHE A 148 -4.53 11.19 -17.54
CA PHE A 148 -4.41 11.06 -18.98
C PHE A 148 -3.10 10.41 -19.40
N VAL A 149 -1.99 10.77 -18.74
CA VAL A 149 -0.68 10.14 -18.97
C VAL A 149 -0.74 8.65 -18.64
N PHE A 150 -1.36 8.28 -17.52
CA PHE A 150 -1.56 6.89 -17.15
C PHE A 150 -2.40 6.13 -18.18
N LEU A 151 -3.55 6.67 -18.57
CA LEU A 151 -4.43 6.04 -19.56
C LEU A 151 -3.73 5.85 -20.91
N PHE A 152 -2.84 6.78 -21.27
CA PHE A 152 -2.00 6.65 -22.45
C PHE A 152 -0.97 5.53 -22.29
N LEU A 153 -0.29 5.44 -21.14
CA LEU A 153 0.70 4.39 -20.84
C LEU A 153 0.08 2.99 -20.76
N ASP A 154 -1.12 2.84 -20.19
CA ASP A 154 -1.85 1.56 -20.10
C ASP A 154 -2.11 0.96 -21.51
N LYS A 155 -2.26 1.81 -22.54
CA LYS A 155 -2.44 1.36 -23.93
C LYS A 155 -1.19 0.67 -24.50
N TYR A 156 0.01 0.94 -23.97
CA TYR A 156 1.28 0.41 -24.50
C TYR A 156 1.66 -0.97 -23.96
N GLY A 157 0.86 -1.54 -23.05
CA GLY A 157 1.00 -2.90 -22.54
C GLY A 157 1.84 -3.02 -21.26
N LEU A 158 1.61 -4.10 -20.52
CA LEU A 158 2.06 -4.28 -19.13
C LEU A 158 3.59 -4.21 -18.95
N ARG A 159 4.39 -4.81 -19.85
CA ARG A 159 5.86 -4.80 -19.70
C ARG A 159 6.49 -3.41 -19.76
N LYS A 160 5.95 -2.50 -20.58
CA LYS A 160 6.46 -1.12 -20.66
C LYS A 160 6.10 -0.33 -19.41
N LEU A 161 4.92 -0.62 -18.86
CA LEU A 161 4.42 -0.03 -17.64
C LEU A 161 5.20 -0.53 -16.41
N GLU A 162 5.54 -1.83 -16.35
CA GLU A 162 6.49 -2.40 -15.37
C GLU A 162 7.86 -1.68 -15.42
N ALA A 163 8.39 -1.42 -16.63
CA ALA A 163 9.65 -0.70 -16.78
C ALA A 163 9.56 0.77 -16.33
N PHE A 164 8.45 1.45 -16.62
CA PHE A 164 8.19 2.82 -16.16
C PHE A 164 8.13 2.90 -14.63
N PHE A 165 7.50 1.93 -13.99
CA PHE A 165 7.48 1.83 -12.54
C PHE A 165 8.85 1.54 -11.93
N GLY A 166 9.64 0.63 -12.53
CA GLY A 166 11.02 0.42 -12.13
C GLY A 166 11.86 1.70 -12.20
N PHE A 167 11.61 2.55 -13.19
CA PHE A 167 12.22 3.87 -13.30
C PHE A 167 11.80 4.81 -12.15
N LEU A 168 10.51 4.91 -11.81
CA LEU A 168 10.04 5.73 -10.68
C LEU A 168 10.60 5.25 -9.34
N ILE A 169 10.64 3.93 -9.09
CA ILE A 169 11.26 3.36 -7.87
C ILE A 169 12.75 3.72 -7.82
N THR A 170 13.45 3.67 -8.96
CA THR A 170 14.86 4.05 -9.02
C THR A 170 15.05 5.52 -8.68
N ILE A 171 14.18 6.42 -9.15
CA ILE A 171 14.21 7.84 -8.76
C ILE A 171 14.04 7.98 -7.25
N MET A 172 13.02 7.32 -6.66
CA MET A 172 12.79 7.37 -5.22
C MET A 172 14.00 6.85 -4.42
N ALA A 173 14.56 5.71 -4.82
CA ALA A 173 15.73 5.12 -4.18
C ALA A 173 16.96 6.04 -4.24
N LEU A 174 17.18 6.71 -5.38
CA LEU A 174 18.29 7.65 -5.55
C LEU A 174 18.05 8.96 -4.77
N SER A 175 16.84 9.50 -4.80
CA SER A 175 16.50 10.74 -4.10
C SER A 175 16.59 10.57 -2.59
N PHE A 176 15.86 9.61 -2.02
CA PHE A 176 15.86 9.39 -0.57
C PHE A 176 17.19 8.78 -0.09
N GLY A 177 17.86 8.00 -0.93
CA GLY A 177 19.22 7.53 -0.67
C GLY A 177 20.25 8.67 -0.63
N TYR A 178 20.12 9.68 -1.50
CA TYR A 178 20.96 10.88 -1.45
C TYR A 178 20.76 11.65 -0.15
N GLU A 179 19.50 11.85 0.28
CA GLU A 179 19.19 12.50 1.57
C GLU A 179 19.82 11.74 2.73
N TYR A 180 19.69 10.42 2.75
CA TYR A 180 20.28 9.57 3.78
C TYR A 180 21.81 9.72 3.88
N VAL A 181 22.50 9.71 2.74
CA VAL A 181 23.96 9.90 2.69
C VAL A 181 24.36 11.33 3.09
N ARG A 182 23.57 12.33 2.70
CA ARG A 182 23.85 13.74 2.96
C ARG A 182 23.65 14.13 4.42
N VAL A 183 22.63 13.56 5.06
CA VAL A 183 22.30 13.76 6.48
C VAL A 183 23.23 12.94 7.37
N ALA A 184 23.69 11.78 6.89
CA ALA A 184 24.63 10.89 7.57
C ALA A 184 24.20 10.52 9.01
N PRO A 185 23.01 9.90 9.19
CA PRO A 185 22.53 9.47 10.51
C PRO A 185 23.45 8.40 11.12
N ASP A 186 23.46 8.30 12.46
CA ASP A 186 24.27 7.30 13.17
C ASP A 186 23.81 5.88 12.81
N GLN A 187 24.68 5.16 12.11
CA GLN A 187 24.43 3.81 11.61
C GLN A 187 24.21 2.81 12.75
N VAL A 188 24.86 3.03 13.90
CA VAL A 188 24.71 2.17 15.07
C VAL A 188 23.32 2.34 15.67
N GLU A 189 22.83 3.57 15.75
CA GLU A 189 21.48 3.85 16.26
C GLU A 189 20.39 3.35 15.31
N VAL A 190 20.57 3.51 14.00
CA VAL A 190 19.65 2.96 12.99
C VAL A 190 19.57 1.43 13.11
N LEU A 191 20.71 0.73 13.13
CA LEU A 191 20.73 -0.74 13.27
C LEU A 191 20.14 -1.19 14.61
N LYS A 192 20.46 -0.49 15.69
CA LYS A 192 19.89 -0.78 17.01
C LYS A 192 18.37 -0.59 17.02
N GLY A 193 17.88 0.51 16.44
CA GLY A 193 16.46 0.81 16.30
C GLY A 193 15.70 -0.21 15.46
N MET A 194 16.34 -0.80 14.44
CA MET A 194 15.75 -1.81 13.57
C MET A 194 15.62 -3.19 14.23
N PHE A 195 16.65 -3.65 14.94
CA PHE A 195 16.71 -5.05 15.42
C PHE A 195 16.40 -5.22 16.90
N VAL A 196 16.47 -4.15 17.69
CA VAL A 196 16.17 -4.21 19.12
C VAL A 196 14.78 -3.62 19.35
N PRO A 197 13.79 -4.42 19.77
CA PRO A 197 12.50 -3.88 20.18
C PRO A 197 12.67 -3.16 21.53
N TYR A 198 12.93 -1.85 21.49
CA TYR A 198 13.01 -1.01 22.69
C TYR A 198 12.20 0.26 22.49
N CYS A 199 11.41 0.63 23.50
CA CYS A 199 10.60 1.85 23.50
C CYS A 199 10.73 2.54 24.86
N SER A 200 11.94 2.98 25.21
CA SER A 200 12.19 3.70 26.46
C SER A 200 11.53 5.09 26.40
N GLY A 201 10.57 5.34 27.30
CA GLY A 201 9.84 6.61 27.39
C GLY A 201 8.74 6.81 26.34
N CYS A 202 8.24 5.73 25.72
CA CYS A 202 7.14 5.84 24.75
C CYS A 202 5.80 6.08 25.45
N GLY A 203 5.13 7.16 25.07
CA GLY A 203 3.78 7.51 25.49
C GLY A 203 2.76 7.25 24.39
N ALA A 204 1.59 7.90 24.49
CA ALA A 204 0.49 7.75 23.55
C ALA A 204 0.87 8.15 22.11
N ALA A 205 1.59 9.26 21.94
CA ALA A 205 2.01 9.75 20.62
C ALA A 205 2.90 8.75 19.86
N GLN A 206 3.86 8.11 20.53
CA GLN A 206 4.70 7.09 19.88
C GLN A 206 3.91 5.82 19.54
N LEU A 207 2.91 5.46 20.35
CA LEU A 207 2.04 4.33 20.06
C LEU A 207 1.12 4.61 18.87
N GLU A 208 0.56 5.81 18.77
CA GLU A 208 -0.22 6.26 17.62
C GLU A 208 0.60 6.21 16.34
N GLN A 209 1.85 6.68 16.38
CA GLN A 209 2.80 6.57 15.26
C GLN A 209 3.13 5.11 14.91
N ALA A 210 3.29 4.25 15.90
CA ALA A 210 3.51 2.82 15.67
C ALA A 210 2.32 2.15 14.96
N VAL A 211 1.08 2.52 15.30
CA VAL A 211 -0.10 2.06 14.57
C VAL A 211 -0.13 2.68 13.17
N GLY A 212 0.18 3.97 13.04
CA GLY A 212 0.26 4.68 11.77
C GLY A 212 1.17 3.95 10.77
N ILE A 213 2.37 3.57 11.20
CA ILE A 213 3.31 2.75 10.39
C ILE A 213 2.65 1.45 9.94
N VAL A 214 1.99 0.71 10.84
CA VAL A 214 1.36 -0.58 10.49
C VAL A 214 0.24 -0.37 9.47
N GLY A 215 -0.59 0.67 9.65
CA GLY A 215 -1.68 1.03 8.74
C GLY A 215 -1.22 1.50 7.37
N ALA A 216 -0.14 2.30 7.34
CA ALA A 216 0.43 2.81 6.11
C ALA A 216 1.23 1.75 5.33
N VAL A 217 1.92 0.85 6.02
CA VAL A 217 2.66 -0.26 5.39
C VAL A 217 1.72 -1.34 4.86
N ILE A 218 0.67 -1.69 5.61
CA ILE A 218 -0.26 -2.74 5.20
C ILE A 218 -1.48 -2.08 4.54
N MET A 219 -1.43 -1.87 3.23
CA MET A 219 -2.55 -1.25 2.52
C MET A 219 -3.61 -2.27 2.08
N PRO A 220 -4.89 -2.10 2.45
CA PRO A 220 -5.94 -3.07 2.16
C PRO A 220 -6.14 -3.30 0.66
N HIS A 221 -6.19 -2.22 -0.13
CA HIS A 221 -6.41 -2.31 -1.57
C HIS A 221 -5.25 -2.98 -2.31
N ASN A 222 -4.03 -2.90 -1.76
CA ASN A 222 -2.85 -3.52 -2.36
C ASN A 222 -2.90 -5.06 -2.28
N ILE A 223 -3.59 -5.64 -1.28
CA ILE A 223 -3.86 -7.08 -1.21
C ILE A 223 -4.76 -7.51 -2.37
N TYR A 224 -5.78 -6.71 -2.70
CA TYR A 224 -6.64 -6.95 -3.85
C TYR A 224 -5.86 -6.81 -5.16
N LEU A 225 -5.07 -5.75 -5.29
CA LEU A 225 -4.24 -5.47 -6.46
C LEU A 225 -3.28 -6.62 -6.76
N HIS A 226 -2.47 -7.04 -5.78
CA HIS A 226 -1.45 -8.06 -5.99
C HIS A 226 -2.07 -9.41 -6.38
N SER A 227 -3.22 -9.76 -5.79
CA SER A 227 -3.96 -10.98 -6.18
C SER A 227 -4.44 -10.96 -7.65
N ALA A 228 -4.62 -9.77 -8.24
CA ALA A 228 -4.95 -9.60 -9.64
C ALA A 228 -3.72 -9.53 -10.55
N LEU A 229 -2.66 -8.83 -10.14
CA LEU A 229 -1.45 -8.66 -10.95
C LEU A 229 -0.75 -9.98 -11.26
N VAL A 230 -0.78 -10.96 -10.35
CA VAL A 230 -0.21 -12.29 -10.57
C VAL A 230 -0.94 -13.10 -11.66
N LYS A 231 -2.16 -12.69 -12.06
CA LYS A 231 -2.90 -13.29 -13.19
C LYS A 231 -2.34 -12.85 -14.55
N SER A 232 -1.48 -11.83 -14.59
CA SER A 232 -0.91 -11.32 -15.85
C SER A 232 0.08 -12.28 -16.53
N ARG A 233 0.52 -13.31 -15.81
CA ARG A 233 1.35 -14.39 -16.35
C ARG A 233 0.51 -15.65 -16.47
N ASP A 234 0.54 -16.25 -17.66
CA ASP A 234 -0.18 -17.50 -17.94
C ASP A 234 0.51 -18.67 -17.22
N ILE A 235 -0.27 -19.41 -16.42
CA ILE A 235 0.19 -20.55 -15.63
C ILE A 235 -0.78 -21.70 -15.88
N ASN A 236 -0.27 -22.89 -16.22
CA ASN A 236 -1.11 -24.06 -16.35
C ASN A 236 -1.52 -24.58 -14.96
N ARG A 237 -2.75 -24.29 -14.56
CA ARG A 237 -3.29 -24.64 -13.23
C ARG A 237 -3.58 -26.13 -13.08
N GLY A 238 -3.68 -26.88 -14.18
CA GLY A 238 -3.78 -28.35 -14.15
C GLY A 238 -2.50 -29.03 -13.67
N ASN A 239 -1.34 -28.36 -13.80
CA ASN A 239 -0.05 -28.90 -13.37
C ASN A 239 0.39 -28.32 -12.02
N LYS A 240 0.26 -29.14 -10.96
CA LYS A 240 0.66 -28.76 -9.58
C LYS A 240 2.12 -28.30 -9.47
N LYS A 241 3.03 -28.81 -10.31
CA LYS A 241 4.45 -28.41 -10.30
C LYS A 241 4.63 -26.97 -10.77
N GLU A 242 3.92 -26.57 -11.83
CA GLU A 242 3.97 -25.20 -12.37
C GLU A 242 3.38 -24.19 -11.40
N VAL A 243 2.25 -24.52 -10.77
CA VAL A 243 1.63 -23.68 -9.72
C VAL A 243 2.60 -23.49 -8.54
N LYS A 244 3.30 -24.55 -8.12
CA LYS A 244 4.31 -24.49 -7.05
C LYS A 244 5.54 -23.66 -7.46
N GLU A 245 5.99 -23.79 -8.71
CA GLU A 245 7.10 -23.02 -9.26
C GLU A 245 6.75 -21.52 -9.37
N ALA A 246 5.56 -21.18 -9.89
CA ALA A 246 5.07 -19.81 -9.96
C ALA A 246 4.95 -19.17 -8.57
N ASN A 247 4.38 -19.87 -7.60
CA ASN A 247 4.31 -19.39 -6.22
C ASN A 247 5.69 -19.13 -5.60
N LYS A 248 6.71 -19.91 -5.98
CA LYS A 248 8.10 -19.67 -5.54
C LYS A 248 8.67 -18.41 -6.17
N TYR A 249 8.51 -18.21 -7.48
CA TYR A 249 9.04 -17.02 -8.16
C TYR A 249 8.37 -15.74 -7.70
N TYR A 250 7.03 -15.71 -7.59
CA TYR A 250 6.32 -14.55 -7.07
C TYR A 250 6.71 -14.21 -5.63
N PHE A 251 6.98 -15.21 -4.80
CA PHE A 251 7.47 -14.97 -3.45
C PHE A 251 8.88 -14.35 -3.45
N ILE A 252 9.81 -14.88 -4.25
CA ILE A 252 11.17 -14.33 -4.37
C ILE A 252 11.13 -12.89 -4.88
N GLU A 253 10.37 -12.65 -5.95
CA GLU A 253 10.20 -11.32 -6.54
C GLU A 253 9.61 -10.33 -5.52
N SER A 254 8.49 -10.67 -4.88
CA SER A 254 7.87 -9.82 -3.87
C SER A 254 8.79 -9.55 -2.68
N SER A 255 9.62 -10.52 -2.30
CA SER A 255 10.61 -10.34 -1.22
C SER A 255 11.67 -9.32 -1.61
N ILE A 256 12.19 -9.38 -2.84
CA ILE A 256 13.19 -8.43 -3.33
C ILE A 256 12.57 -7.03 -3.44
N ALA A 257 11.37 -6.93 -4.03
CA ALA A 257 10.69 -5.66 -4.23
C ALA A 257 10.36 -4.96 -2.89
N LEU A 258 9.79 -5.70 -1.93
CA LEU A 258 9.51 -5.15 -0.60
C LEU A 258 10.77 -4.88 0.22
N PHE A 259 11.86 -5.61 0.00
CA PHE A 259 13.13 -5.28 0.64
C PHE A 259 13.69 -3.94 0.14
N ILE A 260 13.58 -3.66 -1.16
CA ILE A 260 13.96 -2.35 -1.72
C ILE A 260 13.06 -1.26 -1.15
N SER A 261 11.74 -1.48 -1.10
CA SER A 261 10.82 -0.50 -0.50
C SER A 261 11.14 -0.26 0.98
N PHE A 262 11.40 -1.33 1.74
CA PHE A 262 11.83 -1.23 3.13
C PHE A 262 13.09 -0.37 3.32
N LEU A 263 14.11 -0.54 2.47
CA LEU A 263 15.31 0.29 2.54
C LEU A 263 15.01 1.77 2.32
N ILE A 264 14.12 2.09 1.38
CA ILE A 264 13.69 3.47 1.13
C ILE A 264 12.97 4.03 2.36
N ASN A 265 12.05 3.27 2.95
CA ASN A 265 11.34 3.68 4.17
C ASN A 265 12.31 3.92 5.34
N VAL A 266 13.30 3.04 5.52
CA VAL A 266 14.37 3.24 6.51
C VAL A 266 15.16 4.52 6.23
N PHE A 267 15.46 4.85 4.97
CA PHE A 267 16.13 6.09 4.63
C PHE A 267 15.31 7.31 5.05
N VAL A 268 14.00 7.31 4.76
CA VAL A 268 13.10 8.39 5.16
C VAL A 268 13.05 8.52 6.68
N VAL A 269 12.69 7.45 7.41
CA VAL A 269 12.60 7.49 8.88
C VAL A 269 13.90 7.98 9.51
N ALA A 270 15.05 7.49 9.05
CA ALA A 270 16.35 7.84 9.62
C ALA A 270 16.76 9.30 9.33
N VAL A 271 16.49 9.81 8.13
CA VAL A 271 16.74 11.21 7.76
C VAL A 271 15.95 12.16 8.66
N PHE A 272 14.66 11.88 8.85
CA PHE A 272 13.81 12.74 9.67
C PHE A 272 14.02 12.54 11.17
N ALA A 273 14.40 11.34 11.61
CA ALA A 273 14.86 11.13 12.98
C ALA A 273 16.07 12.03 13.31
N GLU A 274 17.09 12.07 12.46
CA GLU A 274 18.27 12.90 12.71
C GLU A 274 17.97 14.40 12.56
N ALA A 275 17.19 14.78 11.54
CA ALA A 275 16.93 16.18 11.25
C ALA A 275 15.90 16.85 12.19
N PHE A 276 14.93 16.10 12.73
CA PHE A 276 13.78 16.66 13.47
C PHE A 276 13.68 16.22 14.93
N TYR A 277 14.25 15.07 15.33
CA TYR A 277 14.00 14.54 16.67
C TYR A 277 14.52 15.50 17.76
N GLY A 278 13.60 15.97 18.61
CA GLY A 278 13.91 16.89 19.71
C GLY A 278 14.14 18.35 19.30
N LYS A 279 13.83 18.75 18.05
CA LYS A 279 13.93 20.14 17.58
C LYS A 279 12.65 20.93 17.81
N THR A 280 12.80 22.21 18.15
CA THR A 280 11.67 23.16 18.34
C THR A 280 11.47 24.04 17.11
N ASN A 281 10.26 24.61 16.94
CA ASN A 281 9.95 25.51 15.83
C ASN A 281 10.90 26.72 15.77
N MET A 282 11.29 27.26 16.93
CA MET A 282 12.25 28.37 17.02
C MET A 282 13.63 28.01 16.47
N GLU A 283 14.18 26.84 16.83
CA GLU A 283 15.50 26.41 16.35
C GLU A 283 15.53 26.25 14.83
N VAL A 284 14.48 25.63 14.29
CA VAL A 284 14.33 25.42 12.85
C VAL A 284 14.15 26.74 12.10
N GLY A 285 13.28 27.63 12.61
CA GLY A 285 13.04 28.94 12.02
C GLY A 285 14.30 29.81 11.98
N GLN A 286 15.11 29.79 13.04
CA GLN A 286 16.40 30.51 13.07
C GLN A 286 17.36 29.98 12.01
N LYS A 287 17.51 28.66 11.90
CA LYS A 287 18.33 28.02 10.87
C LYS A 287 17.87 28.34 9.46
N CYS A 288 16.56 28.34 9.22
CA CYS A 288 16.00 28.70 7.92
C CYS A 288 16.25 30.17 7.54
N ASN A 289 16.21 31.08 8.52
CA ASN A 289 16.51 32.49 8.31
C ASN A 289 18.01 32.71 8.00
N GLU A 290 18.91 32.05 8.74
CA GLU A 290 20.35 32.05 8.46
C GLU A 290 20.68 31.56 7.04
N SER A 291 19.98 30.52 6.59
CA SER A 291 20.15 29.95 5.25
C SER A 291 19.47 30.75 4.13
N GLY A 292 18.72 31.82 4.45
CA GLY A 292 18.01 32.66 3.48
C GLY A 292 16.86 31.95 2.75
N SER A 293 16.22 30.98 3.40
CA SER A 293 15.09 30.24 2.82
C SER A 293 13.87 31.16 2.64
N PRO A 294 13.19 31.14 1.46
CA PRO A 294 11.98 31.93 1.23
C PRO A 294 10.77 31.43 2.05
N HIS A 295 10.91 30.33 2.78
CA HIS A 295 9.86 29.69 3.57
C HIS A 295 10.10 29.80 5.09
N SER A 296 10.90 30.77 5.54
CA SER A 296 11.17 31.01 6.97
C SER A 296 9.90 31.25 7.79
N ASP A 297 8.89 31.86 7.18
CA ASP A 297 7.64 32.28 7.84
C ASP A 297 6.70 31.09 8.15
N LEU A 298 7.03 29.90 7.65
CA LEU A 298 6.27 28.66 7.89
C LEU A 298 6.37 28.17 9.34
N PHE A 299 7.45 28.53 10.04
CA PHE A 299 7.74 28.06 11.39
C PHE A 299 7.41 29.17 12.41
N PRO A 300 6.32 29.04 13.19
CA PRO A 300 5.98 30.02 14.20
C PRO A 300 7.07 30.07 15.29
N ALA A 301 7.36 31.25 15.82
CA ALA A 301 8.35 31.45 16.88
C ALA A 301 7.82 30.98 18.26
N ASN A 302 7.56 29.68 18.40
CA ASN A 302 7.14 29.06 19.64
C ASN A 302 8.10 27.92 20.08
N ASN A 303 8.06 27.58 21.37
CA ASN A 303 8.86 26.48 21.95
C ASN A 303 8.15 25.12 21.86
N GLN A 304 7.13 24.99 21.00
CA GLN A 304 6.45 23.71 20.82
C GLN A 304 7.27 22.81 19.90
N THR A 305 7.10 21.50 20.06
CA THR A 305 7.61 20.51 19.11
C THR A 305 6.97 20.74 17.76
N LEU A 306 7.79 20.73 16.71
CA LEU A 306 7.36 20.96 15.34
C LEU A 306 6.46 19.82 14.85
N GLU A 307 5.25 20.14 14.42
CA GLU A 307 4.41 19.20 13.66
C GLU A 307 4.99 19.03 12.26
N VAL A 308 5.33 17.80 11.90
CA VAL A 308 6.05 17.49 10.67
C VAL A 308 5.11 16.91 9.63
N ASP A 309 5.25 17.40 8.41
CA ASP A 309 4.53 16.95 7.23
C ASP A 309 5.49 16.95 6.03
N ILE A 310 5.06 16.43 4.87
CA ILE A 310 5.89 16.34 3.67
C ILE A 310 6.42 17.72 3.23
N TYR A 311 5.62 18.78 3.39
CA TYR A 311 5.96 20.13 2.95
C TYR A 311 7.04 20.75 3.85
N LYS A 312 6.80 20.80 5.16
CA LYS A 312 7.77 21.26 6.17
C LYS A 312 9.02 20.39 6.15
N GLY A 313 8.87 19.09 5.95
CA GLY A 313 9.96 18.13 5.77
C GLY A 313 10.97 18.60 4.72
N GLY A 314 10.48 18.89 3.51
CA GLY A 314 11.31 19.39 2.41
C GLY A 314 11.96 20.75 2.69
N VAL A 315 11.22 21.66 3.33
CA VAL A 315 11.75 22.99 3.69
C VAL A 315 12.90 22.87 4.69
N VAL A 316 12.76 22.07 5.74
CA VAL A 316 13.81 21.86 6.73
C VAL A 316 15.05 21.22 6.11
N LEU A 317 14.88 20.19 5.28
CA LEU A 317 16.01 19.61 4.53
C LEU A 317 16.75 20.69 3.72
N GLY A 318 16.00 21.57 3.06
CA GLY A 318 16.53 22.75 2.37
C GLY A 318 17.32 23.69 3.28
N CYS A 319 16.81 23.98 4.47
CA CYS A 319 17.44 24.90 5.42
C CYS A 319 18.73 24.35 6.03
N PHE A 320 18.75 23.06 6.39
CA PHE A 320 19.89 22.43 7.09
C PHE A 320 20.95 21.89 6.13
N PHE A 321 20.54 21.30 5.01
CA PHE A 321 21.43 20.56 4.11
C PHE A 321 21.64 21.24 2.75
N GLY A 322 20.86 22.29 2.47
CA GLY A 322 20.98 23.18 1.32
C GLY A 322 19.84 23.02 0.30
N PRO A 323 19.65 23.98 -0.62
CA PRO A 323 18.52 23.99 -1.56
C PRO A 323 18.40 22.72 -2.43
N ALA A 324 19.53 22.07 -2.74
CA ALA A 324 19.52 20.82 -3.50
C ALA A 324 18.74 19.71 -2.80
N ALA A 325 18.81 19.60 -1.47
CA ALA A 325 18.10 18.60 -0.69
C ALA A 325 16.57 18.78 -0.80
N LEU A 326 16.10 20.03 -0.74
CA LEU A 326 14.69 20.37 -0.93
C LEU A 326 14.18 19.91 -2.31
N TYR A 327 14.91 20.20 -3.38
CA TYR A 327 14.49 19.82 -4.73
C TYR A 327 14.55 18.31 -4.97
N ILE A 328 15.57 17.63 -4.43
CA ILE A 328 15.70 16.17 -4.53
C ILE A 328 14.57 15.48 -3.77
N TRP A 329 14.24 15.97 -2.57
CA TRP A 329 13.05 15.55 -1.81
C TRP A 329 11.78 15.72 -2.64
N ALA A 330 11.55 16.91 -3.20
CA ALA A 330 10.34 17.16 -3.99
C ALA A 330 10.24 16.28 -5.25
N VAL A 331 11.36 15.98 -5.92
CA VAL A 331 11.39 15.01 -7.04
C VAL A 331 11.05 13.59 -6.57
N GLY A 332 11.56 13.17 -5.41
CA GLY A 332 11.24 11.88 -4.80
C GLY A 332 9.74 11.74 -4.48
N ILE A 333 9.15 12.76 -3.86
CA ILE A 333 7.72 12.83 -3.55
C ILE A 333 6.87 12.85 -4.83
N LEU A 334 7.29 13.59 -5.85
CA LEU A 334 6.61 13.58 -7.15
C LEU A 334 6.63 12.18 -7.79
N ALA A 335 7.77 11.48 -7.74
CA ALA A 335 7.85 10.12 -8.25
C ALA A 335 6.94 9.15 -7.47
N ALA A 336 6.89 9.27 -6.14
CA ALA A 336 6.00 8.51 -5.26
C ALA A 336 4.52 8.76 -5.64
N GLY A 337 4.10 10.02 -5.69
CA GLY A 337 2.72 10.41 -6.03
C GLY A 337 2.35 10.26 -7.51
N GLN A 338 3.28 9.95 -8.41
CA GLN A 338 2.92 9.54 -9.78
C GLN A 338 2.78 8.03 -9.89
N SER A 339 3.58 7.29 -9.11
CA SER A 339 3.54 5.83 -9.08
C SER A 339 2.27 5.30 -8.40
N SER A 340 1.80 5.95 -7.33
CA SER A 340 0.60 5.52 -6.60
C SER A 340 -0.69 5.65 -7.43
N THR A 341 -0.79 6.60 -8.36
CA THR A 341 -1.99 6.95 -9.16
C THR A 341 -2.37 5.78 -10.00
N MET A 342 -1.35 5.21 -10.59
CA MET A 342 -1.47 4.05 -11.44
C MET A 342 -1.87 2.82 -10.62
N THR A 343 -1.35 2.66 -9.39
CA THR A 343 -1.73 1.53 -8.53
C THR A 343 -3.16 1.65 -7.96
N GLY A 344 -3.58 2.85 -7.57
CA GLY A 344 -4.94 3.13 -7.10
C GLY A 344 -5.98 2.90 -8.19
N THR A 345 -5.70 3.36 -9.41
CA THR A 345 -6.57 3.14 -10.57
C THR A 345 -6.68 1.67 -10.98
N TYR A 346 -5.58 0.90 -10.98
CA TYR A 346 -5.66 -0.56 -11.18
C TYR A 346 -6.43 -1.26 -10.06
N SER A 347 -6.19 -0.86 -8.80
CA SER A 347 -6.89 -1.44 -7.64
C SER A 347 -8.39 -1.23 -7.75
N GLY A 348 -8.83 0.01 -8.00
CA GLY A 348 -10.23 0.34 -8.25
C GLY A 348 -10.80 -0.40 -9.45
N GLN A 349 -10.00 -0.61 -10.50
CA GLN A 349 -10.44 -1.41 -11.63
C GLN A 349 -10.77 -2.85 -11.19
N PHE A 350 -9.82 -3.57 -10.59
CA PHE A 350 -10.04 -4.96 -10.20
C PHE A 350 -11.11 -5.11 -9.10
N VAL A 351 -11.18 -4.17 -8.17
CA VAL A 351 -12.18 -4.16 -7.09
C VAL A 351 -13.58 -3.97 -7.68
N MET A 352 -13.82 -2.96 -8.51
CA MET A 352 -15.15 -2.75 -9.12
C MET A 352 -15.57 -3.91 -10.04
N GLU A 353 -14.67 -4.40 -10.89
CA GLU A 353 -14.96 -5.54 -11.79
C GLU A 353 -15.26 -6.81 -11.00
N GLY A 354 -14.44 -7.12 -9.99
CA GLY A 354 -14.62 -8.32 -9.17
C GLY A 354 -15.89 -8.28 -8.33
N PHE A 355 -16.11 -7.19 -7.58
CA PHE A 355 -17.22 -7.10 -6.65
C PHE A 355 -18.57 -6.90 -7.32
N LEU A 356 -18.65 -6.10 -8.39
CA LEU A 356 -19.92 -5.71 -9.01
C LEU A 356 -20.18 -6.42 -10.35
N ASN A 357 -19.20 -7.13 -10.93
CA ASN A 357 -19.27 -7.67 -12.30
C ASN A 357 -19.68 -6.61 -13.35
N LEU A 358 -19.39 -5.33 -13.08
CA LEU A 358 -19.69 -4.22 -13.98
C LEU A 358 -18.59 -4.07 -15.02
N ARG A 359 -18.95 -4.24 -16.30
CA ARG A 359 -18.05 -4.01 -17.43
C ARG A 359 -18.12 -2.55 -17.87
N TRP A 360 -17.50 -1.67 -17.10
CA TRP A 360 -17.41 -0.25 -17.46
C TRP A 360 -16.14 0.05 -18.26
N SER A 361 -16.17 1.03 -19.17
CA SER A 361 -14.97 1.47 -19.87
C SER A 361 -13.91 1.94 -18.88
N ARG A 362 -12.64 1.53 -19.08
CA ARG A 362 -11.51 1.91 -18.22
C ARG A 362 -11.42 3.42 -17.99
N PHE A 363 -11.62 4.19 -19.06
CA PHE A 363 -11.58 5.66 -19.02
C PHE A 363 -12.62 6.27 -18.06
N ALA A 364 -13.89 5.87 -18.19
CA ALA A 364 -14.97 6.42 -17.37
C ALA A 364 -14.78 6.10 -15.89
N ARG A 365 -14.24 4.92 -15.57
CA ARG A 365 -13.96 4.51 -14.19
C ARG A 365 -12.86 5.34 -13.56
N VAL A 366 -11.71 5.44 -14.23
CA VAL A 366 -10.57 6.24 -13.75
C VAL A 366 -10.98 7.70 -13.56
N LEU A 367 -11.73 8.26 -14.51
CA LEU A 367 -12.21 9.64 -14.40
C LEU A 367 -13.18 9.81 -13.21
N LEU A 368 -14.08 8.85 -12.97
CA LEU A 368 -15.00 8.91 -11.84
C LEU A 368 -14.24 8.87 -10.50
N THR A 369 -13.40 7.85 -10.29
CA THR A 369 -12.68 7.67 -9.01
C THR A 369 -11.78 8.86 -8.74
N ARG A 370 -11.08 9.37 -9.76
CA ARG A 370 -10.24 10.56 -9.65
C ARG A 370 -11.05 11.83 -9.38
N SER A 371 -12.21 11.99 -10.00
CA SER A 371 -13.09 13.13 -9.70
C SER A 371 -13.56 13.13 -8.25
N ILE A 372 -13.89 11.94 -7.71
CA ILE A 372 -14.32 11.78 -6.32
C ILE A 372 -13.16 12.04 -5.35
N ALA A 373 -11.93 11.65 -5.68
CA ALA A 373 -10.76 11.90 -4.83
C ALA A 373 -10.26 13.36 -4.91
N ILE A 374 -10.26 13.96 -6.10
CA ILE A 374 -9.76 15.32 -6.32
C ILE A 374 -10.70 16.36 -5.74
N LEU A 375 -12.02 16.15 -5.78
CA LEU A 375 -12.99 17.15 -5.33
C LEU A 375 -12.82 17.55 -3.85
N PRO A 376 -12.78 16.62 -2.87
CA PRO A 376 -12.50 16.95 -1.47
C PRO A 376 -11.15 17.65 -1.30
N THR A 377 -10.10 17.14 -1.94
CA THR A 377 -8.75 17.71 -1.83
C THR A 377 -8.68 19.11 -2.41
N LEU A 378 -9.34 19.37 -3.52
CA LEU A 378 -9.43 20.70 -4.14
C LEU A 378 -10.21 21.67 -3.25
N LEU A 379 -11.33 21.23 -2.65
CA LEU A 379 -12.09 22.06 -1.71
C LEU A 379 -11.23 22.46 -0.52
N VAL A 380 -10.53 21.52 0.11
CA VAL A 380 -9.62 21.83 1.23
C VAL A 380 -8.49 22.75 0.77
N ALA A 381 -7.88 22.51 -0.41
CA ALA A 381 -6.80 23.34 -0.92
C ALA A 381 -7.21 24.77 -1.35
N VAL A 382 -8.50 25.02 -1.62
CA VAL A 382 -9.04 26.34 -1.98
C VAL A 382 -9.53 27.10 -0.76
N PHE A 383 -10.17 26.41 0.18
CA PHE A 383 -10.85 27.04 1.31
C PHE A 383 -10.06 27.03 2.62
N GLU A 384 -9.04 26.18 2.76
CA GLU A 384 -8.24 26.06 3.98
C GLU A 384 -6.73 26.19 3.72
N ASP A 385 -6.00 26.62 4.75
CA ASP A 385 -4.55 26.77 4.73
C ASP A 385 -3.80 25.43 4.71
N VAL A 386 -2.52 25.46 4.31
CA VAL A 386 -1.61 24.29 4.21
C VAL A 386 -1.65 23.38 5.44
N GLN A 387 -1.84 23.94 6.64
CA GLN A 387 -1.89 23.21 7.91
C GLN A 387 -3.08 22.24 8.05
N HIS A 388 -4.17 22.45 7.30
CA HIS A 388 -5.32 21.54 7.33
C HIS A 388 -5.20 20.40 6.31
N LEU A 389 -4.44 20.61 5.22
CA LEU A 389 -4.11 19.55 4.27
C LEU A 389 -3.21 18.46 4.88
N THR A 390 -2.40 18.82 5.87
CA THR A 390 -1.47 17.90 6.55
C THR A 390 -2.21 17.06 7.59
N GLY A 391 -3.09 17.67 8.40
CA GLY A 391 -3.99 16.92 9.28
C GLY A 391 -4.93 15.97 8.51
N MET A 392 -5.21 16.26 7.24
CA MET A 392 -5.96 15.35 6.37
C MET A 392 -5.17 14.07 6.06
N ASN A 393 -3.84 14.11 5.88
CA ASN A 393 -3.08 12.89 5.60
C ASN A 393 -3.04 11.95 6.82
N ASP A 394 -2.89 12.49 8.03
CA ASP A 394 -2.97 11.73 9.28
C ASP A 394 -4.32 11.02 9.41
N PHE A 395 -5.40 11.76 9.14
CA PHE A 395 -6.75 11.19 9.14
C PHE A 395 -6.90 10.08 8.09
N LEU A 396 -6.34 10.26 6.89
CA LEU A 396 -6.36 9.25 5.84
C LEU A 396 -5.56 8.00 6.21
N ASN A 397 -4.42 8.12 6.92
CA ASN A 397 -3.68 6.98 7.44
C ASN A 397 -4.47 6.19 8.49
N VAL A 398 -5.16 6.88 9.40
CA VAL A 398 -6.10 6.24 10.35
C VAL A 398 -7.23 5.54 9.61
N LEU A 399 -7.79 6.18 8.58
CA LEU A 399 -8.81 5.57 7.71
C LEU A 399 -8.27 4.27 7.09
N GLN A 400 -7.05 4.25 6.54
CA GLN A 400 -6.45 3.03 5.98
C GLN A 400 -6.34 1.91 7.03
N SER A 401 -5.91 2.24 8.25
CA SER A 401 -5.86 1.27 9.35
C SER A 401 -7.25 0.69 9.66
N MET A 402 -8.30 1.52 9.68
CA MET A 402 -9.67 1.06 9.87
C MET A 402 -10.16 0.16 8.72
N GLN A 403 -9.65 0.33 7.51
CA GLN A 403 -10.04 -0.50 6.36
C GLN A 403 -9.33 -1.86 6.32
N LEU A 404 -8.24 -2.06 7.07
CA LEU A 404 -7.45 -3.30 7.09
C LEU A 404 -8.26 -4.59 7.27
N PRO A 405 -9.20 -4.71 8.23
CA PRO A 405 -9.94 -5.94 8.45
C PRO A 405 -10.68 -6.44 7.20
N PHE A 406 -11.13 -5.51 6.35
CA PHE A 406 -11.87 -5.82 5.13
C PHE A 406 -11.02 -6.42 4.01
N ALA A 407 -9.70 -6.35 4.09
CA ALA A 407 -8.80 -7.09 3.21
C ALA A 407 -8.24 -8.33 3.90
N LEU A 408 -7.84 -8.21 5.17
CA LEU A 408 -7.18 -9.27 5.93
C LEU A 408 -8.09 -10.46 6.24
N ILE A 409 -9.36 -10.20 6.61
CA ILE A 409 -10.30 -11.27 6.95
C ILE A 409 -10.63 -12.10 5.71
N PRO A 410 -11.03 -11.52 4.56
CA PRO A 410 -11.30 -12.30 3.37
C PRO A 410 -10.08 -13.09 2.87
N ILE A 411 -8.88 -12.48 2.83
CA ILE A 411 -7.71 -13.18 2.31
C ILE A 411 -7.33 -14.40 3.16
N LEU A 412 -7.38 -14.27 4.50
CA LEU A 412 -7.11 -15.42 5.37
C LEU A 412 -8.19 -16.49 5.25
N THR A 413 -9.46 -16.09 5.17
CA THR A 413 -10.60 -17.00 5.01
C THR A 413 -10.42 -17.85 3.75
N PHE A 414 -10.26 -17.21 2.60
CA PHE A 414 -10.21 -17.90 1.31
C PHE A 414 -8.92 -18.71 1.10
N THR A 415 -7.78 -18.23 1.59
CA THR A 415 -6.54 -19.02 1.52
C THR A 415 -6.51 -20.21 2.50
N SER A 416 -7.42 -20.24 3.48
CA SER A 416 -7.56 -21.34 4.45
C SER A 416 -8.58 -22.40 4.06
N LEU A 417 -9.45 -22.12 3.08
CA LEU A 417 -10.47 -23.04 2.56
C LEU A 417 -9.84 -24.09 1.64
N THR A 418 -10.00 -25.37 2.03
CA THR A 418 -9.55 -26.51 1.22
C THR A 418 -10.35 -26.69 -0.06
N SER A 419 -11.63 -26.29 -0.07
CA SER A 419 -12.49 -26.32 -1.27
C SER A 419 -12.04 -25.36 -2.38
N LEU A 420 -11.28 -24.32 -2.03
CA LEU A 420 -10.81 -23.30 -2.97
C LEU A 420 -9.33 -23.49 -3.31
N MET A 421 -8.49 -23.74 -2.31
CA MET A 421 -7.04 -23.84 -2.48
C MET A 421 -6.54 -25.27 -2.76
N ASN A 422 -7.40 -26.30 -2.64
CA ASN A 422 -7.05 -27.71 -2.76
C ASN A 422 -5.80 -28.05 -1.91
N ASP A 423 -4.80 -28.71 -2.50
CA ASP A 423 -3.54 -29.08 -1.85
C ASP A 423 -2.68 -27.87 -1.41
N PHE A 424 -3.02 -26.66 -1.87
CA PHE A 424 -2.31 -25.43 -1.54
C PHE A 424 -2.99 -24.64 -0.41
N ALA A 425 -3.89 -25.24 0.36
CA ALA A 425 -4.49 -24.58 1.53
C ALA A 425 -3.44 -24.21 2.60
N ASN A 426 -3.72 -23.19 3.40
CA ASN A 426 -2.84 -22.79 4.49
C ASN A 426 -2.71 -23.88 5.57
N GLY A 427 -1.47 -24.13 6.01
CA GLY A 427 -1.20 -24.97 7.17
C GLY A 427 -1.64 -24.33 8.49
N LEU A 428 -1.68 -25.13 9.56
CA LEU A 428 -2.17 -24.69 10.88
C LEU A 428 -1.42 -23.46 11.44
N MET A 429 -0.10 -23.39 11.24
CA MET A 429 0.70 -22.23 11.67
C MET A 429 0.24 -20.92 11.02
N TRP A 430 0.00 -20.94 9.71
CA TRP A 430 -0.50 -19.77 8.97
C TRP A 430 -1.90 -19.36 9.43
N LYS A 431 -2.75 -20.35 9.73
CA LYS A 431 -4.10 -20.13 10.26
C LYS A 431 -4.06 -19.44 11.63
N ILE A 432 -3.24 -19.92 12.55
CA ILE A 432 -3.11 -19.35 13.91
C ILE A 432 -2.46 -17.97 13.85
N SER A 433 -1.32 -17.83 13.17
CA SER A 433 -0.62 -16.54 13.06
C SER A 433 -1.46 -15.48 12.36
N GLY A 434 -2.14 -15.83 11.27
CA GLY A 434 -3.07 -14.93 10.60
C GLY A 434 -4.26 -14.55 11.47
N GLY A 435 -4.81 -15.50 12.23
CA GLY A 435 -5.90 -15.23 13.18
C GLY A 435 -5.48 -14.27 14.30
N LEU A 436 -4.28 -14.44 14.86
CA LEU A 436 -3.71 -13.53 15.87
C LEU A 436 -3.46 -12.13 15.31
N LEU A 437 -2.96 -12.02 14.07
CA LEU A 437 -2.77 -10.74 13.41
C LEU A 437 -4.09 -10.00 13.23
N ILE A 438 -5.12 -10.67 12.71
CA ILE A 438 -6.45 -10.09 12.54
C ILE A 438 -7.03 -9.66 13.89
N LEU A 439 -6.89 -10.49 14.93
CA LEU A 439 -7.33 -10.14 16.28
C LEU A 439 -6.66 -8.85 16.77
N GLY A 440 -5.34 -8.73 16.59
CA GLY A 440 -4.58 -7.54 16.96
C GLY A 440 -5.05 -6.29 16.22
N VAL A 441 -5.18 -6.36 14.90
CA VAL A 441 -5.67 -5.24 14.07
C VAL A 441 -7.09 -4.84 14.46
N CYS A 442 -7.99 -5.80 14.67
CA CYS A 442 -9.35 -5.53 15.14
C CYS A 442 -9.37 -4.87 16.53
N ALA A 443 -8.53 -5.31 17.46
CA ALA A 443 -8.43 -4.71 18.79
C ALA A 443 -7.95 -3.25 18.73
N ILE A 444 -6.94 -2.97 17.91
CA ILE A 444 -6.43 -1.62 17.66
C ILE A 444 -7.53 -0.74 17.05
N ASN A 445 -8.22 -1.22 16.02
CA ASN A 445 -9.30 -0.46 15.39
C ASN A 445 -10.48 -0.21 16.32
N ILE A 446 -10.83 -1.16 17.20
CA ILE A 446 -11.83 -0.95 18.25
C ILE A 446 -11.39 0.19 19.18
N TYR A 447 -10.11 0.21 19.59
CA TYR A 447 -9.57 1.29 20.42
C TYR A 447 -9.71 2.66 19.73
N PHE A 448 -9.33 2.79 18.45
CA PHE A 448 -9.48 4.05 17.72
C PHE A 448 -10.93 4.49 17.60
N VAL A 449 -11.83 3.58 17.27
CA VAL A 449 -13.27 3.86 17.21
C VAL A 449 -13.78 4.42 18.54
N VAL A 450 -13.39 3.80 19.66
CA VAL A 450 -13.78 4.24 20.99
C VAL A 450 -13.22 5.63 21.30
N VAL A 451 -11.93 5.85 21.08
CA VAL A 451 -11.27 7.16 21.34
C VAL A 451 -11.91 8.26 20.50
N TYR A 452 -12.16 8.00 19.22
CA TYR A 452 -12.73 9.00 18.31
C TYR A 452 -14.19 9.34 18.65
N VAL A 453 -15.00 8.35 19.03
CA VAL A 453 -16.37 8.58 19.50
C VAL A 453 -16.38 9.43 20.77
N PHE A 454 -15.48 9.17 21.72
CA PHE A 454 -15.40 9.96 22.96
C PHE A 454 -14.83 11.37 22.77
N ALA A 455 -14.07 11.62 21.71
CA ALA A 455 -13.53 12.95 21.40
C ALA A 455 -14.59 13.93 20.86
N LEU A 456 -15.75 13.44 20.43
CA LEU A 456 -16.82 14.28 19.86
C LEU A 456 -17.56 15.06 20.95
N ASN A 457 -17.30 16.37 21.03
CA ASN A 457 -17.90 17.28 22.02
C ASN A 457 -19.36 17.70 21.69
N ASN A 458 -20.01 17.07 20.71
CA ASN A 458 -21.37 17.37 20.26
C ASN A 458 -22.26 16.12 20.26
N THR A 459 -23.37 16.17 20.99
CA THR A 459 -24.28 15.04 21.20
C THR A 459 -24.86 14.45 19.91
N ILE A 460 -25.15 15.26 18.90
CA ILE A 460 -25.72 14.78 17.63
C ILE A 460 -24.65 13.99 16.85
N LEU A 461 -23.44 14.54 16.76
CA LEU A 461 -22.31 13.87 16.12
C LEU A 461 -21.91 12.60 16.89
N TYR A 462 -21.97 12.64 18.21
CA TYR A 462 -21.74 11.48 19.07
C TYR A 462 -22.71 10.33 18.76
N VAL A 463 -24.03 10.60 18.73
CA VAL A 463 -25.04 9.56 18.43
C VAL A 463 -24.87 9.01 17.02
N PHE A 464 -24.64 9.87 16.03
CA PHE A 464 -24.41 9.44 14.65
C PHE A 464 -23.15 8.58 14.52
N SER A 465 -22.03 9.02 15.10
CA SER A 465 -20.76 8.29 15.11
C SER A 465 -20.87 6.96 15.84
N ALA A 466 -21.62 6.89 16.95
CA ALA A 466 -21.86 5.66 17.68
C ALA A 466 -22.66 4.63 16.85
N ILE A 467 -23.68 5.07 16.10
CA ILE A 467 -24.45 4.19 15.20
C ILE A 467 -23.56 3.64 14.08
N LEU A 468 -22.76 4.51 13.45
CA LEU A 468 -21.83 4.12 12.39
C LEU A 468 -20.78 3.11 12.90
N SER A 469 -20.24 3.38 14.08
CA SER A 469 -19.27 2.52 14.77
C SER A 469 -19.86 1.16 15.11
N PHE A 470 -21.10 1.11 15.60
CA PHE A 470 -21.79 -0.14 15.87
C PHE A 470 -22.02 -0.96 14.58
N ALA A 471 -22.42 -0.30 13.49
CA ALA A 471 -22.58 -0.95 12.18
C ALA A 471 -21.25 -1.52 11.66
N TYR A 472 -20.17 -0.73 11.75
CA TYR A 472 -18.82 -1.14 11.37
C TYR A 472 -18.35 -2.37 12.19
N LEU A 473 -18.46 -2.32 13.51
CA LEU A 473 -18.07 -3.43 14.38
C LEU A 473 -18.92 -4.69 14.15
N SER A 474 -20.22 -4.52 13.94
CA SER A 474 -21.12 -5.64 13.62
C SER A 474 -20.72 -6.31 12.30
N PHE A 475 -20.32 -5.53 11.30
CA PHE A 475 -19.87 -6.06 10.01
C PHE A 475 -18.52 -6.78 10.11
N ILE A 476 -17.58 -6.26 10.91
CA ILE A 476 -16.32 -6.97 11.21
C ILE A 476 -16.60 -8.29 11.92
N LEU A 477 -17.47 -8.30 12.94
CA LEU A 477 -17.85 -9.52 13.65
C LEU A 477 -18.47 -10.55 12.71
N TYR A 478 -19.30 -10.12 11.75
CA TYR A 478 -19.85 -10.99 10.71
C TYR A 478 -18.75 -11.60 9.83
N LEU A 479 -17.78 -10.83 9.37
CA LEU A 479 -16.66 -11.37 8.56
C LEU A 479 -15.77 -12.30 9.40
N MET A 480 -15.50 -11.95 10.65
CA MET A 480 -14.74 -12.77 11.59
C MET A 480 -15.41 -14.12 11.84
N TRP A 481 -16.73 -14.12 12.01
CA TRP A 481 -17.52 -15.33 12.15
C TRP A 481 -17.34 -16.28 10.95
N HIS A 482 -17.45 -15.75 9.73
CA HIS A 482 -17.18 -16.52 8.51
C HIS A 482 -15.75 -17.06 8.46
N CYS A 483 -14.76 -16.25 8.85
CA CYS A 483 -13.36 -16.64 8.92
C CYS A 483 -13.13 -17.78 9.91
N LEU A 484 -13.69 -17.71 11.12
CA LEU A 484 -13.55 -18.76 12.14
C LEU A 484 -14.13 -20.10 11.68
N ILE A 485 -15.27 -20.07 10.97
CA ILE A 485 -15.85 -21.27 10.35
C ILE A 485 -14.87 -21.84 9.31
N ALA A 486 -14.30 -21.02 8.44
CA ALA A 486 -13.31 -21.45 7.44
C ALA A 486 -12.00 -21.99 8.06
N LEU A 487 -11.63 -21.49 9.24
CA LEU A 487 -10.47 -21.96 10.00
C LEU A 487 -10.70 -23.34 10.66
N GLY A 488 -11.94 -23.82 10.69
CA GLY A 488 -12.31 -25.15 11.19
C GLY A 488 -12.93 -25.16 12.59
N VAL A 489 -13.40 -24.01 13.08
CA VAL A 489 -14.11 -23.92 14.36
C VAL A 489 -15.58 -24.36 14.18
N SER A 490 -15.78 -25.67 14.06
CA SER A 490 -17.08 -26.28 13.72
C SER A 490 -18.19 -26.03 14.75
N CYS A 491 -17.85 -25.65 15.99
CA CYS A 491 -18.84 -25.33 17.03
C CYS A 491 -19.61 -24.02 16.76
N LEU A 492 -19.12 -23.19 15.84
CA LEU A 492 -19.77 -21.95 15.44
C LEU A 492 -20.69 -22.15 14.24
N ASP A 493 -20.64 -23.25 13.49
CA ASP A 493 -21.59 -23.47 12.38
C ASP A 493 -22.97 -23.91 12.88
N PHE A 494 -23.74 -22.95 13.39
CA PHE A 494 -25.16 -23.18 13.67
C PHE A 494 -25.89 -23.35 12.34
N ARG A 495 -26.40 -24.57 12.11
CA ARG A 495 -27.38 -24.93 11.07
C ARG A 495 -26.83 -25.17 9.65
N GLY A 496 -25.51 -25.28 9.44
CA GLY A 496 -24.94 -25.52 8.10
C GLY A 496 -25.16 -24.36 7.13
N SER A 497 -25.24 -23.13 7.66
CA SER A 497 -25.68 -21.94 6.91
C SER A 497 -24.64 -21.44 5.90
N VAL A 498 -23.36 -21.79 6.09
CA VAL A 498 -22.26 -21.38 5.22
C VAL A 498 -21.91 -22.51 4.25
N ARG A 499 -22.62 -22.57 3.13
CA ARG A 499 -22.31 -23.48 2.03
C ARG A 499 -21.27 -22.85 1.11
N TYR A 500 -20.04 -23.32 1.16
CA TYR A 500 -19.04 -22.99 0.15
C TYR A 500 -19.32 -23.82 -1.10
N PRO A 501 -19.78 -23.24 -2.21
CA PRO A 501 -19.89 -23.99 -3.45
C PRO A 501 -18.49 -24.51 -3.84
N PRO A 502 -18.37 -25.76 -4.33
CA PRO A 502 -17.09 -26.27 -4.79
C PRO A 502 -16.55 -25.34 -5.89
N ALA A 503 -15.27 -24.99 -5.81
CA ALA A 503 -14.64 -24.13 -6.79
C ALA A 503 -14.67 -24.82 -8.17
N VAL A 504 -15.57 -24.36 -9.05
CA VAL A 504 -15.51 -24.68 -10.47
C VAL A 504 -14.26 -23.98 -11.00
N LEU A 505 -13.18 -24.75 -11.20
CA LEU A 505 -12.03 -24.32 -11.98
C LEU A 505 -12.55 -23.86 -13.34
N VAL A 506 -12.24 -22.62 -13.72
CA VAL A 506 -12.64 -22.06 -15.02
C VAL A 506 -11.86 -22.81 -16.11
N ASP A 507 -12.44 -23.90 -16.61
CA ASP A 507 -12.03 -24.62 -17.82
C ASP A 507 -13.18 -24.72 -18.85
N GLU A 508 -14.17 -23.83 -18.76
CA GLU A 508 -15.11 -23.57 -19.85
C GLU A 508 -15.04 -22.10 -20.26
N GLN A 509 -14.04 -21.77 -21.09
CA GLN A 509 -14.28 -20.79 -22.14
C GLN A 509 -15.10 -21.52 -23.21
N PRO A 510 -16.29 -21.03 -23.63
CA PRO A 510 -16.96 -21.61 -24.79
C PRO A 510 -16.04 -21.44 -26.00
N ASP A 511 -15.88 -22.53 -26.73
CA ASP A 511 -15.05 -22.66 -27.92
C ASP A 511 -15.05 -21.39 -28.80
N LYS A 512 -13.84 -20.87 -29.07
CA LYS A 512 -13.56 -19.91 -30.14
C LYS A 512 -13.69 -20.55 -31.55
N ASN A 513 -14.65 -21.46 -31.76
CA ASN A 513 -14.87 -22.13 -33.04
C ASN A 513 -16.23 -21.85 -33.71
N ASP A 514 -17.07 -20.97 -33.17
CA ASP A 514 -18.34 -20.61 -33.82
C ASP A 514 -18.34 -19.28 -34.60
N PHE A 515 -17.16 -18.72 -34.89
CA PHE A 515 -17.00 -17.64 -35.90
C PHE A 515 -16.33 -18.15 -37.18
N ALA A 516 -16.72 -19.34 -37.64
CA ALA A 516 -16.54 -19.75 -39.03
C ALA A 516 -17.86 -19.56 -39.78
N GLY A 517 -18.07 -18.39 -40.39
CA GLY A 517 -19.09 -18.23 -41.42
C GLY A 517 -19.86 -16.91 -41.39
N LYS A 518 -19.33 -15.89 -42.08
CA LYS A 518 -20.01 -15.17 -43.18
C LYS A 518 -19.17 -13.96 -43.63
N PRO A 519 -18.88 -13.82 -44.94
CA PRO A 519 -18.33 -12.59 -45.48
C PRO A 519 -19.49 -11.61 -45.72
N HIS A 520 -19.41 -10.41 -45.15
CA HIS A 520 -20.27 -9.32 -45.61
C HIS A 520 -19.41 -8.14 -46.07
N THR A 521 -19.24 -8.12 -47.40
CA THR A 521 -19.19 -6.95 -48.26
C THR A 521 -20.20 -5.88 -47.84
N ARG A 522 -19.73 -4.69 -47.46
CA ARG A 522 -19.97 -3.41 -48.14
C ARG A 522 -19.30 -2.28 -47.38
#